data_AF-A0A250IIR8-F1
#
_entry.id   AF-A0A250IIR8-F1
#
_cell.length_a   1.000
_cell.length_b   1.000
_cell.length_c   1.000
_cell.angle_alpha   90.00
_cell.angle_beta   90.00
_cell.angle_gamma   90.00
#
_symmetry.space_group_name_H-M   'P 1'
#
loop_
_entity.id
_entity.type
_entity.pdbx_description
1 polymer ?
#
loop_
_entity_poly.entity_id
_entity_poly.type
_entity_poly.pdbx_seq_one_letter_code
_entity_poly.pdbx_strand_id
1 'polypeptide(L)'
;MWLVDLKFDWEGRLVVFPVPAKAGSRYGIYHCCCDYPGLSPEDNATQRKAWNRFRTSFRKDWSDKFGQWPEQGGVSWPGHYIRDLWHGGNPVDPNNVFPAQPDVHDVYNEQYPACYGGKSP
;
A
#
# COMPACT_ATOMS: atom_id res chain seq x y z
N MET A 1 -5.26 15.12 -5.25
CA MET A 1 -4.38 14.58 -4.19
C MET A 1 -3.65 13.37 -4.74
N TRP A 2 -2.37 13.23 -4.39
CA TRP A 2 -1.49 12.15 -4.80
C TRP A 2 -1.00 11.50 -3.52
N LEU A 3 -1.21 10.19 -3.35
CA LEU A 3 -1.09 9.57 -2.02
C LEU A 3 0.22 8.79 -1.86
N VAL A 4 0.80 8.25 -2.94
CA VAL A 4 2.06 7.50 -2.87
C VAL A 4 2.87 7.61 -4.17
N ASP A 5 4.16 7.98 -4.05
CA ASP A 5 5.21 7.70 -5.04
C ASP A 5 5.97 6.45 -4.61
N LEU A 6 5.78 5.32 -5.30
CA LEU A 6 6.68 4.20 -5.10
C LEU A 6 7.88 4.35 -6.04
N LYS A 7 9.04 4.62 -5.44
CA LYS A 7 10.32 4.67 -6.14
C LYS A 7 10.97 3.28 -6.10
N PHE A 8 11.11 2.66 -7.27
CA PHE A 8 11.79 1.38 -7.41
C PHE A 8 13.19 1.62 -8.00
N ASP A 9 14.09 2.12 -7.17
CA ASP A 9 15.49 2.25 -7.56
C ASP A 9 16.13 0.86 -7.68
N TRP A 10 16.91 0.66 -8.74
CA TRP A 10 17.66 -0.55 -8.98
C TRP A 10 19.11 -0.20 -9.35
N GLU A 11 20.05 -0.87 -8.70
CA GLU A 11 21.48 -0.85 -9.05
C GLU A 11 21.94 -2.27 -9.38
N GLY A 12 22.59 -2.45 -10.53
CA GLY A 12 23.14 -3.75 -10.90
C GLY A 12 24.09 -3.67 -12.09
N ARG A 13 24.28 -4.81 -12.77
CA ARG A 13 25.15 -4.93 -13.94
C ARG A 13 24.39 -5.60 -15.08
N LEU A 14 24.54 -5.10 -16.29
CA LEU A 14 24.03 -5.77 -17.48
C LEU A 14 24.85 -7.04 -17.73
N VAL A 15 24.19 -8.17 -17.99
CA VAL A 15 24.86 -9.48 -18.15
C VAL A 15 25.69 -9.53 -19.44
N VAL A 16 25.23 -8.86 -20.51
CA VAL A 16 25.88 -8.88 -21.84
C VAL A 16 27.05 -7.90 -21.95
N PHE A 17 27.04 -6.82 -21.16
CA PHE A 17 28.14 -5.87 -21.05
C PHE A 17 28.24 -5.46 -19.57
N PRO A 18 29.30 -5.82 -18.82
CA PRO A 18 29.35 -5.66 -17.35
C PRO A 18 29.59 -4.22 -16.91
N VAL A 19 28.81 -3.29 -17.49
CA VAL A 19 28.74 -1.89 -17.14
C VAL A 19 27.81 -1.75 -15.93
N PRO A 20 28.21 -1.00 -14.90
CA PRO A 20 27.29 -0.60 -13.83
C PRO A 20 26.07 0.10 -14.44
N ALA A 21 24.88 -0.36 -14.07
CA ALA A 21 23.63 0.22 -14.52
C ALA A 21 22.82 0.66 -13.29
N LYS A 22 22.33 1.90 -13.36
CA LYS A 22 21.32 2.43 -12.44
C LYS A 22 20.05 2.63 -13.25
N ALA A 23 18.97 2.03 -12.80
CA ALA A 23 17.65 2.23 -13.39
C ALA A 23 16.66 2.52 -12.26
N GLY A 24 15.56 3.15 -12.59
CA GLY A 24 14.51 3.39 -11.62
C GLY A 24 13.19 3.56 -12.34
N SER A 25 12.12 3.07 -11.71
CA SER A 25 10.76 3.41 -12.11
C SER A 25 10.05 4.11 -10.96
N ARG A 26 9.05 4.90 -11.33
CA ARG A 26 8.11 5.48 -10.39
C ARG A 26 6.73 4.94 -10.68
N TYR A 27 6.04 4.48 -9.65
CA TYR A 27 4.64 4.09 -9.73
C TYR A 27 3.84 5.00 -8.82
N GLY A 28 3.15 5.96 -9.44
CA GLY A 28 2.25 6.86 -8.74
C GLY A 28 0.91 6.20 -8.50
N ILE A 29 0.46 6.18 -7.26
CA ILE A 29 -0.88 5.71 -6.92
C ILE A 29 -1.77 6.90 -6.58
N TYR A 30 -2.85 7.02 -7.36
CA TYR A 30 -3.77 8.15 -7.32
C TYR A 30 -4.97 7.83 -6.44
N HIS A 31 -5.32 8.76 -5.56
CA HIS A 31 -6.51 8.67 -4.73
C HIS A 31 -7.21 10.03 -4.67
N CYS A 32 -8.53 10.01 -4.87
CA CYS A 32 -9.38 11.17 -4.66
C CYS A 32 -9.78 11.24 -3.19
N CYS A 33 -9.63 12.41 -2.54
CA CYS A 33 -10.38 12.69 -1.30
C CYS A 33 -11.84 12.89 -1.73
N CYS A 34 -12.53 11.80 -1.99
CA CYS A 34 -13.94 11.77 -2.34
C CYS A 34 -14.71 11.41 -1.07
N ASP A 35 -15.87 12.01 -0.84
CA ASP A 35 -16.73 11.65 0.30
C ASP A 35 -17.34 10.27 0.04
N TYR A 36 -16.63 9.24 0.49
CA TYR A 36 -17.09 7.87 0.43
C TYR A 36 -17.86 7.59 1.72
N PRO A 37 -19.12 7.12 1.66
CA PRO A 37 -19.85 6.79 2.87
C PRO A 37 -19.16 5.64 3.60
N GLY A 38 -19.09 5.76 4.93
CA GLY A 38 -18.58 4.69 5.77
C GLY A 38 -19.44 3.44 5.67
N LEU A 39 -18.79 2.29 5.70
CA LEU A 39 -19.43 0.98 5.80
C LEU A 39 -20.07 0.80 7.18
N SER A 40 -21.07 -0.08 7.25
CA SER A 40 -21.56 -0.57 8.53
C SER A 40 -20.44 -1.32 9.28
N PRO A 41 -20.50 -1.44 10.62
CA PRO A 41 -19.53 -2.22 11.37
C PRO A 41 -19.42 -3.69 10.90
N GLU A 42 -20.54 -4.27 10.45
CA GLU A 42 -20.61 -5.64 9.94
C GLU A 42 -19.90 -5.79 8.59
N ASP A 43 -20.15 -4.85 7.67
CA ASP A 43 -19.50 -4.84 6.36
C ASP A 43 -17.99 -4.62 6.49
N ASN A 44 -17.56 -3.71 7.37
CA ASN A 44 -16.13 -3.52 7.61
C ASN A 44 -15.49 -4.76 8.26
N ALA A 45 -16.17 -5.41 9.22
CA ALA A 45 -15.68 -6.67 9.79
C ALA A 45 -15.50 -7.75 8.70
N THR A 46 -16.40 -7.79 7.71
CA THR A 46 -16.31 -8.67 6.55
C THR A 46 -15.07 -8.36 5.70
N GLN A 47 -14.81 -7.08 5.40
CA GLN A 47 -13.62 -6.65 4.67
C GLN A 47 -12.32 -7.00 5.40
N ARG A 48 -12.27 -6.75 6.72
CA ARG A 48 -11.13 -7.14 7.58
C ARG A 48 -10.89 -8.64 7.58
N LYS A 49 -11.96 -9.45 7.63
CA LYS A 49 -11.87 -10.91 7.54
C LYS A 49 -11.37 -11.38 6.18
N ALA A 50 -11.77 -10.71 5.08
CA ALA A 50 -11.23 -11.00 3.76
C ALA A 50 -9.72 -10.74 3.70
N TRP A 51 -9.26 -9.57 4.16
CA TRP A 51 -7.82 -9.25 4.24
C TRP A 51 -7.04 -10.27 5.07
N ASN A 52 -7.50 -10.58 6.28
CA ASN A 52 -6.79 -11.50 7.17
C ASN A 52 -6.59 -12.89 6.55
N ARG A 53 -7.53 -13.35 5.72
CA ARG A 53 -7.42 -14.62 4.99
C ARG A 53 -6.43 -14.53 3.83
N PHE A 54 -6.33 -13.38 3.16
CA PHE A 54 -5.59 -13.24 1.90
C PHE A 54 -4.20 -12.61 2.06
N ARG A 55 -3.91 -11.94 3.18
CA ARG A 55 -2.68 -11.15 3.36
C ARG A 55 -1.40 -11.93 3.14
N THR A 56 -1.37 -13.21 3.48
CA THR A 56 -0.17 -14.05 3.32
C THR A 56 0.12 -14.32 1.84
N SER A 57 -0.88 -14.76 1.06
CA SER A 57 -0.72 -14.96 -0.38
C SER A 57 -0.49 -13.64 -1.09
N PHE A 58 -1.20 -12.58 -0.70
CA PHE A 58 -0.99 -11.23 -1.23
C PHE A 58 0.47 -10.77 -1.11
N ARG A 59 1.05 -10.89 0.10
CA ARG A 59 2.45 -10.50 0.33
C ARG A 59 3.40 -11.32 -0.50
N LYS A 60 3.12 -12.62 -0.70
CA LYS A 60 3.91 -13.48 -1.58
C LYS A 60 3.84 -13.00 -3.03
N ASP A 61 2.64 -12.81 -3.57
CA ASP A 61 2.43 -12.39 -4.96
C ASP A 61 3.01 -10.98 -5.22
N TRP A 62 2.87 -10.07 -4.24
CA TRP A 62 3.52 -8.76 -4.27
C TRP A 62 5.04 -8.92 -4.28
N SER A 63 5.58 -9.82 -3.46
CA SER A 63 7.03 -10.04 -3.37
C SER A 63 7.62 -10.60 -4.66
N ASP A 64 6.90 -11.50 -5.32
CA ASP A 64 7.28 -12.07 -6.61
C ASP A 64 7.40 -10.98 -7.69
N LYS A 65 6.64 -9.88 -7.56
CA LYS A 65 6.60 -8.78 -8.53
C LYS A 65 7.54 -7.61 -8.21
N PHE A 66 7.66 -7.26 -6.94
CA PHE A 66 8.31 -6.01 -6.50
C PHE A 66 9.53 -6.20 -5.61
N GLY A 67 9.88 -7.45 -5.28
CA GLY A 67 10.92 -7.78 -4.30
C GLY A 67 10.32 -8.01 -2.92
N GLN A 68 11.12 -8.54 -2.00
CA GLN A 68 10.65 -9.05 -0.71
C GLN A 68 9.79 -8.03 0.07
N TRP A 69 8.60 -8.46 0.51
CA TRP A 69 7.76 -7.67 1.40
C TRP A 69 8.57 -7.30 2.66
N PRO A 70 8.68 -6.01 3.01
CA PRO A 70 9.57 -5.58 4.08
C PRO A 70 9.07 -6.03 5.46
N GLU A 71 10.03 -6.27 6.34
CA GLU A 71 9.79 -6.70 7.72
C GLU A 71 10.76 -6.01 8.70
N GLN A 72 10.36 -5.94 9.96
CA GLN A 72 11.19 -5.45 11.05
C GLN A 72 11.07 -6.41 12.23
N GLY A 73 12.19 -6.96 12.69
CA GLY A 73 12.21 -7.91 13.81
C GLY A 73 11.39 -9.19 13.56
N GLY A 74 11.36 -9.68 12.32
CA GLY A 74 10.55 -10.86 11.93
C GLY A 74 9.04 -10.60 11.82
N VAL A 75 8.61 -9.33 11.93
CA VAL A 75 7.22 -8.92 11.74
C VAL A 75 7.11 -8.18 10.41
N SER A 76 6.31 -8.72 9.48
CA SER A 76 6.03 -8.06 8.21
C SER A 76 5.37 -6.70 8.45
N TRP A 77 5.82 -5.69 7.70
CA TRP A 77 5.21 -4.36 7.72
C TRP A 77 3.70 -4.43 7.43
N PRO A 78 2.91 -3.52 8.02
CA PRO A 78 1.48 -3.41 7.70
C PRO A 78 1.28 -3.11 6.21
N GLY A 79 0.20 -3.64 5.66
CA GLY A 79 -0.29 -3.22 4.34
C GLY A 79 -1.18 -2.00 4.51
N HIS A 80 -0.73 -0.85 4.01
CA HIS A 80 -1.55 0.35 4.00
C HIS A 80 -2.51 0.33 2.82
N TYR A 81 -3.75 0.73 3.09
CA TYR A 81 -4.81 0.84 2.10
C TYR A 81 -4.89 2.25 1.56
N ILE A 82 -4.77 2.40 0.24
CA ILE A 82 -4.93 3.70 -0.42
C ILE A 82 -6.41 4.12 -0.42
N ARG A 83 -7.30 3.15 -0.66
CA ARG A 83 -8.72 3.24 -0.37
C ARG A 83 -8.97 2.40 0.87
N ASP A 84 -9.24 3.08 1.97
CA ASP A 84 -9.46 2.45 3.26
C ASP A 84 -10.63 1.45 3.24
N LEU A 85 -10.50 0.42 4.06
CA LEU A 85 -11.50 -0.63 4.20
C LEU A 85 -12.82 -0.11 4.76
N TRP A 86 -12.79 0.86 5.68
CA TRP A 86 -14.00 1.46 6.27
C TRP A 86 -14.84 2.18 5.20
N HIS A 87 -14.26 2.53 4.06
CA HIS A 87 -14.90 3.29 2.98
C HIS A 87 -15.04 2.46 1.69
N GLY A 88 -15.10 1.13 1.80
CA GLY A 88 -15.35 0.25 0.67
C GLY A 88 -14.12 -0.05 -0.20
N GLY A 89 -12.92 0.27 0.27
CA GLY A 89 -11.67 -0.15 -0.36
C GLY A 89 -11.60 -1.66 -0.54
N ASN A 90 -11.13 -2.11 -1.69
CA ASN A 90 -10.97 -3.54 -1.97
C ASN A 90 -9.79 -4.09 -1.14
N PRO A 91 -10.01 -5.05 -0.23
CA PRO A 91 -8.98 -5.55 0.68
C PRO A 91 -7.86 -6.34 0.01
N VAL A 92 -8.04 -6.75 -1.26
CA VAL A 92 -7.12 -7.67 -1.95
C VAL A 92 -6.67 -7.15 -3.31
N ASP A 93 -7.01 -5.91 -3.67
CA ASP A 93 -6.56 -5.29 -4.91
C ASP A 93 -5.06 -4.94 -4.81
N PRO A 94 -4.19 -5.50 -5.67
CA PRO A 94 -2.75 -5.20 -5.69
C PRO A 94 -2.42 -3.72 -5.92
N ASN A 95 -3.34 -2.95 -6.50
CA ASN A 95 -3.16 -1.50 -6.69
C ASN A 95 -3.72 -0.68 -5.53
N ASN A 96 -4.31 -1.32 -4.52
CA ASN A 96 -4.89 -0.66 -3.35
C ASN A 96 -4.02 -0.82 -2.08
N VAL A 97 -3.11 -1.80 -2.05
CA VAL A 97 -2.33 -2.12 -0.85
C VAL A 97 -0.84 -2.07 -1.14
N PHE A 98 -0.10 -1.37 -0.26
CA PHE A 98 1.36 -1.32 -0.30
C PHE A 98 1.95 -1.47 1.09
N PRO A 99 3.20 -1.95 1.24
CA PRO A 99 3.85 -2.01 2.54
C PRO A 99 4.16 -0.60 3.04
N ALA A 100 3.79 -0.30 4.29
CA ALA A 100 4.17 0.94 4.96
C ALA A 100 4.96 0.61 6.23
N GLN A 101 6.05 1.32 6.48
CA GLN A 101 6.77 1.20 7.75
C GLN A 101 5.80 1.49 8.91
N PRO A 102 5.83 0.77 10.03
CA PRO A 102 4.83 0.89 11.10
C PRO A 102 4.55 2.34 11.54
N ASP A 103 5.58 3.12 11.85
CA ASP A 103 5.42 4.51 12.28
C ASP A 103 4.81 5.40 11.18
N VAL A 104 5.17 5.13 9.91
CA VAL A 104 4.62 5.84 8.75
C VAL A 104 3.17 5.43 8.48
N HIS A 105 2.84 4.15 8.70
CA HIS A 105 1.49 3.63 8.58
C HIS A 105 0.53 4.29 9.57
N ASP A 106 0.99 4.55 10.79
CA ASP A 106 0.21 5.25 11.81
C ASP A 106 -0.04 6.70 11.41
N VAL A 107 0.98 7.40 10.92
CA VAL A 107 0.81 8.75 10.33
C VAL A 107 -0.21 8.74 9.21
N TYR A 108 -0.17 7.77 8.29
CA TYR A 108 -1.18 7.69 7.23
C TYR A 108 -2.58 7.52 7.80
N ASN A 109 -2.79 6.64 8.79
CA ASN A 109 -4.10 6.45 9.39
C ASN A 109 -4.64 7.69 10.11
N GLU A 110 -3.77 8.53 10.66
CA GLU A 110 -4.15 9.81 11.27
C GLU A 110 -4.53 10.87 10.22
N GLN A 111 -3.79 10.92 9.11
CA GLN A 111 -4.02 11.92 8.06
C GLN A 111 -5.17 11.53 7.13
N TYR A 112 -5.44 10.23 6.96
CA TYR A 112 -6.44 9.73 6.02
C TYR A 112 -7.86 10.29 6.25
N PRO A 113 -8.37 10.40 7.50
CA PRO A 113 -9.66 11.04 7.77
C PRO A 113 -9.75 12.52 7.35
N ALA A 114 -8.62 13.23 7.22
CA ALA A 114 -8.61 14.64 6.79
C ALA A 114 -9.24 14.80 5.40
N CYS A 115 -9.12 13.77 4.55
CA CYS A 115 -9.78 13.74 3.24
C CYS A 115 -11.30 13.71 3.27
N TYR A 116 -11.89 13.08 4.27
CA TYR A 116 -13.35 12.92 4.36
C TYR A 116 -14.01 14.06 5.13
N GLY A 117 -13.24 14.83 5.90
CA GLY A 117 -13.76 15.95 6.69
C GLY A 117 -13.90 17.28 5.94
N GLY A 118 -13.60 17.33 4.63
CA GLY A 118 -13.57 18.58 3.86
C GLY A 118 -12.55 19.61 4.38
N LYS A 119 -11.52 19.15 5.12
CA LYS A 119 -10.48 20.02 5.67
C LYS A 119 -9.37 20.22 4.63
N SER A 120 -8.80 21.44 4.61
CA SER A 120 -7.56 21.69 3.88
C SER A 120 -6.46 20.78 4.41
N PRO A 121 -5.55 20.27 3.55
CA PRO A 121 -4.30 19.68 4.02
C PRO A 121 -3.53 20.65 4.92
#